data_AF-A0A246WP36-F1
#
_entry.id   AF-A0A246WP36-F1
#
_cell.length_a   1.000
_cell.length_b   1.000
_cell.length_c   1.000
_cell.angle_alpha   90.00
_cell.angle_beta   90.00
_cell.angle_gamma   90.00
#
_symmetry.space_group_name_H-M   'P 1'
#
loop_
_entity.id
_entity.type
_entity.pdbx_description
1 polymer ?
#
loop_
_entity_poly.entity_id
_entity_poly.type
_entity_poly.pdbx_seq_one_letter_code
_entity_poly.pdbx_strand_id
1 'polypeptide(L)'
;MLSPFPAPHPLDGHPRSKGLFLPPIKGTLDVLEREGIAQKQGRIQIRQTKDADQYTDVAIPYIGDLLLFLEDQEGPYCLNWNIKSTAEGFEVAPRDSLRKTRGLTPSERAQLERQYYLDAGIRTLDLTPDKFSSQFLDNLTWIFSQLESLEENPAPFNHTLFKFFQSAFATKPSSSPNELIALAASQHSYPEPYIKRQFWGCIWTRQLSVELFEPIFNDAPLQPQAKDPLAFYDFYFRRQS
;
A
#
# COMPACT_ATOMS: atom_id res chain seq x y z
N MET A 1 4.49 5.47 11.29
CA MET A 1 5.63 5.37 12.25
C MET A 1 5.09 4.97 13.59
N LEU A 2 5.70 4.00 14.26
CA LEU A 2 5.30 3.51 15.58
C LEU A 2 6.07 4.30 16.65
N SER A 3 5.36 5.06 17.45
CA SER A 3 5.92 5.89 18.51
C SER A 3 6.48 5.04 19.65
N PRO A 4 7.69 5.31 20.17
CA PRO A 4 8.21 4.62 21.35
C PRO A 4 7.41 4.90 22.62
N PHE A 5 6.80 6.09 22.69
CA PHE A 5 6.10 6.60 23.86
C PHE A 5 4.59 6.71 23.60
N PRO A 6 3.77 6.88 24.67
CA PRO A 6 2.35 7.13 24.52
C PRO A 6 2.07 8.27 23.54
N ALA A 7 1.08 8.08 22.67
CA ALA A 7 0.70 9.03 21.65
C ALA A 7 -0.84 9.03 21.49
N PRO A 8 -1.44 10.15 21.04
CA PRO A 8 -2.85 10.16 20.68
C PRO A 8 -3.17 9.09 19.62
N HIS A 9 -4.43 8.67 19.56
CA HIS A 9 -4.91 7.83 18.48
C HIS A 9 -4.66 8.51 17.12
N PRO A 10 -4.35 7.80 16.02
CA PRO A 10 -4.08 8.42 14.72
C PRO A 10 -5.22 9.31 14.18
N LEU A 11 -6.46 9.01 14.54
CA LEU A 11 -7.66 9.82 14.25
C LEU A 11 -7.92 10.96 15.24
N ASP A 12 -7.07 11.15 16.26
CA ASP A 12 -7.24 12.24 17.22
C ASP A 12 -7.15 13.60 16.50
N GLY A 13 -8.06 14.51 16.85
CA GLY A 13 -8.19 15.81 16.19
C GLY A 13 -8.77 15.79 14.77
N HIS A 14 -9.07 14.63 14.17
CA HIS A 14 -9.68 14.56 12.84
C HIS A 14 -11.13 15.08 12.89
N PRO A 15 -11.57 15.97 11.97
CA PRO A 15 -12.92 16.57 12.03
C PRO A 15 -14.06 15.54 12.06
N ARG A 16 -13.87 14.40 11.38
CA ARG A 16 -14.88 13.32 11.31
C ARG A 16 -14.88 12.38 12.53
N SER A 17 -13.85 12.41 13.39
CA SER A 17 -13.80 11.58 14.60
C SER A 17 -14.38 12.28 15.84
N LYS A 18 -14.94 13.47 15.67
CA LYS A 18 -15.50 14.27 16.76
C LYS A 18 -16.59 13.49 17.49
N GLY A 19 -16.42 13.33 18.81
CA GLY A 19 -17.37 12.63 19.67
C GLY A 19 -17.16 11.12 19.75
N LEU A 20 -16.17 10.57 19.04
CA LEU A 20 -15.77 9.17 19.18
C LEU A 20 -14.82 9.00 20.38
N PHE A 21 -14.94 7.86 21.05
CA PHE A 21 -13.92 7.40 21.98
C PHE A 21 -12.80 6.70 21.19
N LEU A 22 -11.62 7.30 21.19
CA LEU A 22 -10.44 6.80 20.49
C LEU A 22 -9.36 6.43 21.51
N PRO A 23 -9.12 5.13 21.78
CA PRO A 23 -8.09 4.73 22.73
C PRO A 23 -6.70 5.20 22.25
N PRO A 24 -5.88 5.82 23.11
CA PRO A 24 -4.56 6.28 22.71
C PRO A 24 -3.62 5.10 22.47
N ILE A 25 -2.57 5.37 21.70
CA ILE A 25 -1.45 4.45 21.56
C ILE A 25 -0.61 4.49 22.84
N LYS A 26 -0.20 3.32 23.36
CA LYS A 26 0.65 3.22 24.55
C LYS A 26 2.15 3.39 24.26
N GLY A 27 2.58 3.10 23.04
CA GLY A 27 3.97 3.21 22.60
C GLY A 27 4.67 1.85 22.52
N THR A 28 5.73 1.75 21.69
CA THR A 28 6.44 0.47 21.51
C THR A 28 7.22 0.04 22.74
N LEU A 29 7.69 0.98 23.57
CA LEU A 29 8.37 0.63 24.83
C LEU A 29 7.44 -0.10 25.80
N ASP A 30 6.21 0.39 25.95
CA ASP A 30 5.19 -0.23 26.81
C ASP A 30 4.86 -1.67 26.36
N VAL A 31 4.74 -1.91 25.05
CA VAL A 31 4.54 -3.27 24.51
C VAL A 31 5.75 -4.16 24.83
N LEU A 32 6.96 -3.69 24.53
CA LEU A 32 8.18 -4.48 24.75
C LEU A 32 8.45 -4.76 26.24
N GLU A 33 8.08 -3.84 27.13
CA GLU A 33 8.13 -4.03 28.58
C GLU A 33 7.16 -5.12 29.03
N ARG A 34 5.91 -5.10 28.55
CA ARG A 34 4.91 -6.15 28.85
C ARG A 34 5.34 -7.53 28.35
N GLU A 35 6.08 -7.58 27.25
CA GLU A 35 6.61 -8.83 26.67
C GLU A 35 7.96 -9.26 27.27
N GLY A 36 8.53 -8.50 28.21
CA GLY A 36 9.81 -8.83 28.85
C GLY A 36 11.03 -8.73 27.93
N ILE A 37 10.93 -7.97 26.84
CA ILE A 37 11.96 -7.82 25.80
C ILE A 37 12.38 -6.37 25.53
N ALA A 38 12.09 -5.44 26.45
CA ALA A 38 12.44 -4.02 26.35
C ALA A 38 13.93 -3.75 26.03
N GLN A 39 14.83 -4.63 26.46
CA GLN A 39 16.27 -4.58 26.15
C GLN A 39 16.59 -4.68 24.65
N LYS A 40 15.66 -5.18 23.83
CA LYS A 40 15.81 -5.30 22.37
C LYS A 40 15.42 -4.03 21.60
N GLN A 41 14.86 -3.03 22.27
CA GLN A 41 14.52 -1.74 21.67
C GLN A 41 15.79 -1.08 21.10
N GLY A 42 15.75 -0.70 19.82
CA GLY A 42 16.80 0.11 19.21
C GLY A 42 16.91 1.49 19.90
N ARG A 43 18.13 1.91 20.24
CA ARG A 43 18.41 3.21 20.87
C ARG A 43 19.58 3.91 20.16
N ILE A 44 19.55 5.23 20.14
CA ILE A 44 20.66 6.10 19.73
C ILE A 44 21.04 7.03 20.87
N GLN A 45 22.30 7.41 20.93
CA GLN A 45 22.77 8.43 21.87
C GLN A 45 22.72 9.80 21.20
N ILE A 46 21.99 10.73 21.79
CA ILE A 46 21.92 12.12 21.31
C ILE A 46 22.65 13.00 22.31
N ARG A 47 23.56 13.84 21.81
CA ARG A 47 24.27 14.82 22.63
C ARG A 47 23.30 15.93 23.03
N GLN A 48 23.16 16.20 24.33
CA GLN A 48 22.16 17.16 24.84
C GLN A 48 22.46 18.61 24.45
N THR A 49 23.73 18.99 24.41
CA THR A 49 24.20 20.32 23.99
C THR A 49 25.49 20.19 23.20
N LYS A 50 25.81 21.17 22.36
CA LYS A 50 27.05 21.15 21.54
C LYS A 50 28.34 21.16 22.36
N ASP A 51 28.27 21.62 23.61
CA ASP A 51 29.45 21.91 24.43
C ASP A 51 29.62 20.97 25.64
N ALA A 52 28.68 20.07 25.90
CA ALA A 52 28.77 19.11 27.01
C ALA A 52 28.98 17.67 26.50
N ASP A 53 29.81 16.88 27.19
CA ASP A 53 29.95 15.43 26.97
C ASP A 53 28.78 14.63 27.60
N GLN A 54 27.59 15.22 27.63
CA GLN A 54 26.38 14.58 28.14
C GLN A 54 25.54 14.05 26.98
N TYR A 55 25.31 12.73 27.00
CA TYR A 55 24.52 12.00 26.03
C TYR A 55 23.24 11.47 26.67
N THR A 56 22.18 11.38 25.89
CA THR A 56 20.91 10.75 26.29
C THR A 56 20.54 9.66 25.31
N ASP A 57 20.18 8.50 25.85
CA ASP A 57 19.67 7.39 25.06
C ASP A 57 18.21 7.64 24.66
N VAL A 58 17.97 7.72 23.36
CA VAL A 58 16.65 7.92 22.77
C VAL A 58 16.24 6.67 22.01
N ALA A 59 15.03 6.18 22.25
CA ALA A 59 14.46 5.03 21.54
C ALA A 59 14.18 5.38 20.08
N ILE A 60 14.60 4.50 19.17
CA ILE A 60 14.35 4.64 17.73
C ILE A 60 12.93 4.17 17.42
N PRO A 61 12.08 4.98 16.77
CA PRO A 61 10.76 4.54 16.34
C PRO A 61 10.85 3.45 15.27
N TYR A 62 9.91 2.51 15.28
CA TYR A 62 9.74 1.56 14.19
C TYR A 62 8.91 2.18 13.06
N ILE A 63 9.08 1.68 11.84
CA ILE A 63 8.30 2.08 10.67
C ILE A 63 7.52 0.85 10.22
N GLY A 64 6.19 0.97 10.21
CA GLY A 64 5.28 0.00 9.59
C GLY A 64 5.00 0.35 8.14
N ASP A 65 4.29 -0.51 7.43
CA ASP A 65 4.12 -0.41 5.98
C ASP A 65 3.01 0.59 5.60
N LEU A 66 1.75 0.31 5.95
CA LEU A 66 0.61 1.18 5.62
C LEU A 66 -0.41 1.26 6.75
N LEU A 67 -0.69 2.48 7.22
CA LEU A 67 -1.81 2.75 8.11
C LEU A 67 -2.92 3.45 7.31
N LEU A 68 -4.04 2.75 7.13
CA LEU A 68 -5.19 3.25 6.38
C LEU A 68 -6.16 4.00 7.28
N PHE A 69 -6.73 5.06 6.73
CA PHE A 69 -7.81 5.86 7.33
C PHE A 69 -9.06 5.63 6.48
N LEU A 70 -10.05 4.98 7.06
CA LEU A 70 -11.25 4.52 6.36
C LEU A 70 -12.50 5.01 7.10
N GLU A 71 -13.65 4.87 6.47
CA GLU A 71 -14.94 5.26 7.03
C GLU A 71 -16.01 4.28 6.58
N ASP A 72 -16.84 3.85 7.52
CA ASP A 72 -18.00 2.99 7.31
C ASP A 72 -19.25 3.60 7.96
N GLN A 73 -20.33 2.80 8.07
CA GLN A 73 -21.59 3.26 8.66
C GLN A 73 -21.47 3.62 10.16
N GLU A 74 -20.43 3.14 10.85
CA GLU A 74 -20.15 3.44 12.26
C GLU A 74 -19.16 4.60 12.42
N GLY A 75 -18.71 5.22 11.32
CA GLY A 75 -17.81 6.38 11.32
C GLY A 75 -16.36 6.05 10.93
N PRO A 76 -15.42 6.99 11.13
CA PRO A 76 -14.03 6.79 10.76
C PRO A 76 -13.31 5.77 11.65
N TYR A 77 -12.44 4.97 11.05
CA TYR A 77 -11.59 3.99 11.73
C TYR A 77 -10.23 3.88 11.05
N CYS A 78 -9.29 3.26 11.75
CA CYS A 78 -7.97 2.94 11.21
C CYS A 78 -7.83 1.44 10.99
N LEU A 79 -7.02 1.06 10.00
CA LEU A 79 -6.62 -0.31 9.73
C LEU A 79 -5.13 -0.33 9.38
N ASN A 80 -4.35 -1.16 10.06
CA ASN A 80 -2.94 -1.31 9.75
C ASN A 80 -2.73 -2.50 8.80
N TRP A 81 -1.98 -2.28 7.73
CA TRP A 81 -1.51 -3.30 6.80
C TRP A 81 -0.02 -3.48 6.98
N ASN A 82 0.39 -4.72 7.25
CA ASN A 82 1.77 -5.17 7.29
C ASN A 82 2.00 -6.06 6.08
N ILE A 83 2.94 -5.71 5.21
CA ILE A 83 3.10 -6.29 3.88
C ILE A 83 4.45 -6.98 3.77
N LYS A 84 4.45 -8.23 3.31
CA LYS A 84 5.68 -9.00 3.03
C LYS A 84 5.55 -9.75 1.71
N SER A 85 6.68 -10.12 1.13
CA SER A 85 6.71 -10.90 -0.11
C SER A 85 6.23 -12.34 0.07
N THR A 86 6.38 -12.91 1.28
CA THR A 86 5.89 -14.25 1.64
C THR A 86 5.45 -14.28 3.10
N ALA A 87 4.67 -15.30 3.47
CA ALA A 87 4.22 -15.50 4.84
C ALA A 87 5.40 -15.79 5.79
N GLU A 88 6.41 -16.53 5.33
CA GLU A 88 7.62 -16.82 6.10
C GLU A 88 8.42 -15.56 6.42
N GLY A 89 8.27 -14.50 5.63
CA GLY A 89 8.90 -13.21 5.88
C GLY A 89 8.43 -12.51 7.16
N PHE A 90 7.29 -12.94 7.73
CA PHE A 90 6.87 -12.50 9.08
C PHE A 90 7.60 -13.24 10.19
N GLU A 91 8.12 -14.45 9.94
CA GLU A 91 8.73 -15.29 10.97
C GLU A 91 10.27 -15.24 10.91
N VAL A 92 10.83 -15.30 9.71
CA VAL A 92 12.25 -15.54 9.46
C VAL A 92 12.89 -14.36 8.74
N ALA A 93 14.08 -13.97 9.20
CA ALA A 93 14.81 -12.89 8.57
C ALA A 93 15.41 -13.37 7.23
N PRO A 94 15.55 -12.49 6.22
CA PRO A 94 16.21 -12.86 4.97
C PRO A 94 17.59 -13.49 5.23
N ARG A 95 17.95 -14.53 4.48
CA ARG A 95 19.19 -15.31 4.70
C ARG A 95 20.47 -14.47 4.70
N ASP A 96 20.45 -13.30 4.06
CA ASP A 96 21.61 -12.38 4.00
C ASP A 96 21.77 -11.49 5.24
N SER A 97 20.82 -11.48 6.17
CA SER A 97 20.87 -10.66 7.38
C SER A 97 21.59 -11.33 8.57
N LEU A 98 22.51 -12.27 8.33
CA LEU A 98 23.23 -13.08 9.35
C LEU A 98 24.14 -12.28 10.30
N ARG A 99 24.09 -10.94 10.31
CA ARG A 99 24.63 -10.18 11.44
C ARG A 99 23.74 -10.44 12.64
N LYS A 100 24.30 -11.07 13.68
CA LYS A 100 23.68 -11.21 15.01
C LYS A 100 23.21 -9.84 15.52
N THR A 101 21.98 -9.45 15.20
CA THR A 101 21.38 -8.22 15.69
C THR A 101 20.87 -8.50 17.10
N ARG A 102 21.27 -7.65 18.07
CA ARG A 102 20.66 -7.61 19.41
C ARG A 102 19.20 -7.09 19.39
N GLY A 103 18.63 -6.89 18.20
CA GLY A 103 17.29 -6.33 18.01
C GLY A 103 16.21 -7.41 17.95
N LEU A 104 15.00 -6.96 17.65
CA LEU A 104 13.84 -7.84 17.45
C LEU A 104 14.03 -8.77 16.25
N THR A 105 13.60 -10.01 16.39
CA THR A 105 13.37 -10.91 15.24
C THR A 105 12.20 -10.39 14.39
N PRO A 106 12.02 -10.87 13.14
CA PRO A 106 10.85 -10.51 12.34
C PRO A 106 9.53 -10.84 13.03
N SER A 107 9.43 -12.02 13.65
CA SER A 107 8.26 -12.45 14.40
C SER A 107 7.97 -11.52 15.58
N GLU A 108 8.99 -11.17 16.36
CA GLU A 108 8.89 -10.20 17.46
C GLU A 108 8.47 -8.81 16.97
N ARG A 109 8.97 -8.37 15.80
CA ARG A 109 8.59 -7.09 15.21
C ARG A 109 7.13 -7.10 14.73
N ALA A 110 6.68 -8.17 14.07
CA ALA A 110 5.30 -8.30 13.62
C ALA A 110 4.33 -8.35 14.82
N GLN A 111 4.71 -9.07 15.88
CA GLN A 111 3.95 -9.11 17.13
C GLN A 111 3.90 -7.74 17.82
N LEU A 112 5.03 -7.06 17.94
CA LEU A 112 5.11 -5.69 18.48
C LEU A 112 4.14 -4.76 17.74
N GLU A 113 4.17 -4.76 16.41
CA GLU A 113 3.31 -3.90 15.60
C GLU A 113 1.82 -4.24 15.76
N ARG A 114 1.47 -5.54 15.79
CA ARG A 114 0.11 -5.98 16.06
C ARG A 114 -0.39 -5.51 17.43
N GLN A 115 0.40 -5.70 18.47
CA GLN A 115 -0.01 -5.33 19.83
C GLN A 115 -0.06 -3.81 20.02
N TYR A 116 0.90 -3.08 19.43
CA TYR A 116 0.95 -1.62 19.43
C TYR A 116 -0.34 -1.00 18.88
N TYR A 117 -0.84 -1.49 17.74
CA TYR A 117 -2.08 -1.00 17.15
C TYR A 117 -3.32 -1.54 17.87
N LEU A 118 -3.28 -2.77 18.36
CA LEU A 118 -4.39 -3.36 19.12
C LEU A 118 -4.71 -2.58 20.40
N ASP A 119 -3.71 -2.00 21.08
CA ASP A 119 -3.96 -1.14 22.25
C ASP A 119 -4.80 0.10 21.93
N ALA A 120 -4.76 0.57 20.68
CA ALA A 120 -5.57 1.68 20.18
C ALA A 120 -6.90 1.21 19.53
N GLY A 121 -7.23 -0.09 19.60
CA GLY A 121 -8.40 -0.67 18.92
C GLY A 121 -8.23 -0.78 17.41
N ILE A 122 -7.00 -0.70 16.90
CA ILE A 122 -6.70 -0.75 15.46
C ILE A 122 -6.29 -2.19 15.11
N ARG A 123 -7.03 -2.79 14.18
CA ARG A 123 -6.72 -4.12 13.64
C ARG A 123 -5.49 -4.05 12.75
N THR A 124 -4.62 -5.06 12.84
CA THR A 124 -3.51 -5.28 11.90
C THR A 124 -3.80 -6.49 11.01
N LEU A 125 -3.63 -6.32 9.70
CA LEU A 125 -3.68 -7.36 8.69
C LEU A 125 -2.29 -7.62 8.11
N ASP A 126 -1.87 -8.87 8.15
CA ASP A 126 -0.67 -9.34 7.46
C ASP A 126 -1.06 -9.72 6.02
N LEU A 127 -0.48 -9.03 5.04
CA LEU A 127 -0.76 -9.18 3.63
C LEU A 127 0.47 -9.68 2.87
N THR A 128 0.24 -10.61 1.95
CA THR A 128 1.23 -11.26 1.11
C THR A 128 0.62 -11.52 -0.27
N PRO A 129 1.43 -11.67 -1.34
CA PRO A 129 0.92 -11.93 -2.67
C PRO A 129 -0.01 -13.14 -2.78
N ASP A 130 0.23 -14.21 -2.03
CA ASP A 130 -0.60 -15.43 -2.03
C ASP A 130 -2.05 -15.21 -1.53
N LYS A 131 -2.31 -14.08 -0.87
CA LYS A 131 -3.64 -13.65 -0.43
C LYS A 131 -4.48 -13.01 -1.54
N PHE A 132 -3.92 -12.86 -2.73
CA PHE A 132 -4.58 -12.34 -3.92
C PHE A 132 -4.58 -13.40 -5.03
N SER A 133 -5.56 -13.32 -5.93
CA SER A 133 -5.58 -14.10 -7.15
C SER A 133 -4.29 -13.87 -7.94
N SER A 134 -3.63 -14.94 -8.36
CA SER A 134 -2.41 -14.87 -9.17
C SER A 134 -2.66 -14.08 -10.46
N GLN A 135 -3.77 -14.34 -11.14
CA GLN A 135 -4.13 -13.64 -12.38
C GLN A 135 -4.29 -12.13 -12.18
N PHE A 136 -4.89 -11.73 -11.06
CA PHE A 136 -5.02 -10.32 -10.68
C PHE A 136 -3.65 -9.65 -10.49
N LEU A 137 -2.74 -10.32 -9.78
CA LEU A 137 -1.37 -9.83 -9.58
C LEU A 137 -0.56 -9.80 -10.87
N ASP A 138 -0.68 -10.82 -11.70
CA ASP A 138 0.02 -10.93 -12.99
C ASP A 138 -0.40 -9.78 -13.91
N ASN A 139 -1.70 -9.51 -14.00
CA ASN A 139 -2.23 -8.39 -14.78
C ASN A 139 -1.74 -7.04 -14.25
N LEU A 140 -1.79 -6.80 -12.93
CA LEU A 140 -1.30 -5.55 -12.36
C LEU A 140 0.20 -5.35 -12.58
N THR A 141 0.99 -6.40 -12.37
CA THR A 141 2.44 -6.40 -12.59
C THR A 141 2.74 -6.12 -14.06
N TRP A 142 2.00 -6.75 -14.96
CA TRP A 142 2.16 -6.55 -16.38
C TRP A 142 1.78 -5.12 -16.81
N ILE A 143 0.63 -4.58 -16.37
CA ILE A 143 0.24 -3.19 -16.63
C ILE A 143 1.31 -2.22 -16.10
N PHE A 144 1.79 -2.43 -14.89
CA PHE A 144 2.85 -1.61 -14.29
C PHE A 144 4.14 -1.64 -15.11
N SER A 145 4.54 -2.82 -15.63
CA SER A 145 5.71 -2.94 -16.51
C SER A 145 5.55 -2.15 -17.83
N GLN A 146 4.32 -2.00 -18.33
CA GLN A 146 4.05 -1.15 -19.49
C GLN A 146 4.22 0.35 -19.18
N LEU A 147 4.14 0.75 -17.91
CA LEU A 147 4.36 2.14 -17.48
C LEU A 147 5.83 2.46 -17.21
N GLU A 148 6.58 1.51 -16.63
CA GLU A 148 8.01 1.67 -16.32
C GLU A 148 8.88 1.65 -17.58
N SER A 149 8.51 0.87 -18.59
CA SER A 149 9.27 0.74 -19.84
C SER A 149 9.26 1.99 -20.73
N LEU A 150 8.53 3.04 -20.35
CA LEU A 150 8.27 4.23 -21.18
C LEU A 150 8.84 5.51 -20.53
N GLU A 151 10.17 5.69 -20.52
CA GLU A 151 10.96 6.88 -20.12
C GLU A 151 10.70 7.54 -18.72
N GLU A 152 11.78 8.03 -18.11
CA GLU A 152 11.89 8.53 -16.72
C GLU A 152 10.98 9.73 -16.39
N ASN A 153 10.43 10.43 -17.37
CA ASN A 153 9.60 11.61 -17.13
C ASN A 153 8.11 11.23 -17.17
N PRO A 154 7.33 11.36 -16.07
CA PRO A 154 5.90 11.10 -16.10
C PRO A 154 5.22 12.02 -17.11
N ALA A 155 4.82 11.45 -18.25
CA ALA A 155 4.01 12.13 -19.23
C ALA A 155 2.77 12.73 -18.52
N PRO A 156 2.53 14.05 -18.61
CA PRO A 156 1.37 14.66 -17.97
C PRO A 156 0.09 13.99 -18.49
N PHE A 157 -0.88 13.81 -17.59
CA PHE A 157 -2.15 13.19 -17.91
C PHE A 157 -2.85 13.92 -19.07
N ASN A 158 -3.23 13.18 -20.10
CA ASN A 158 -3.85 13.74 -21.30
C ASN A 158 -5.35 13.45 -21.34
N HIS A 159 -6.15 14.45 -20.95
CA HIS A 159 -7.62 14.33 -20.92
C HIS A 159 -8.24 14.01 -22.28
N THR A 160 -7.62 14.45 -23.37
CA THR A 160 -8.11 14.18 -24.74
C THR A 160 -7.97 12.70 -25.08
N LEU A 161 -6.79 12.12 -24.84
CA LEU A 161 -6.56 10.69 -25.07
C LEU A 161 -7.40 9.83 -24.13
N PHE A 162 -7.55 10.23 -22.87
CA PHE A 162 -8.43 9.55 -21.93
C PHE A 162 -9.88 9.48 -22.43
N LYS A 163 -10.48 10.61 -22.81
CA LYS A 163 -11.85 10.64 -23.37
C LYS A 163 -11.97 9.81 -24.63
N PHE A 164 -10.95 9.85 -25.48
CA PHE A 164 -10.89 9.01 -26.67
C PHE A 164 -10.95 7.53 -26.28
N PHE A 165 -10.09 7.06 -25.37
CA PHE A 165 -10.07 5.65 -24.95
C PHE A 165 -11.36 5.22 -24.27
N GLN A 166 -11.95 6.04 -23.39
CA GLN A 166 -13.26 5.74 -22.81
C GLN A 166 -14.35 5.57 -23.89
N SER A 167 -14.42 6.50 -24.83
CA SER A 167 -15.41 6.43 -25.92
C SER A 167 -15.16 5.24 -26.84
N ALA A 168 -13.91 4.98 -27.19
CA ALA A 168 -13.54 3.89 -28.09
C ALA A 168 -13.81 2.53 -27.43
N PHE A 169 -13.45 2.37 -26.16
CA PHE A 169 -13.74 1.15 -25.39
C PHE A 169 -15.24 0.88 -25.25
N ALA A 170 -16.05 1.92 -25.02
CA ALA A 170 -17.50 1.78 -24.92
C ALA A 170 -18.19 1.46 -26.27
N THR A 171 -17.66 1.96 -27.38
CA THR A 171 -18.28 1.83 -28.72
C THR A 171 -17.71 0.67 -29.55
N LYS A 172 -16.51 0.19 -29.23
CA LYS A 172 -15.81 -0.90 -29.91
C LYS A 172 -15.32 -1.95 -28.88
N PRO A 173 -16.23 -2.70 -28.24
CA PRO A 173 -15.86 -3.67 -27.19
C PRO A 173 -15.02 -4.84 -27.72
N SER A 174 -14.99 -5.05 -29.03
CA SER A 174 -14.16 -6.09 -29.67
C SER A 174 -12.75 -5.61 -30.03
N SER A 175 -12.38 -4.36 -29.73
CA SER A 175 -11.05 -3.86 -30.06
C SER A 175 -9.99 -4.29 -29.06
N SER A 176 -8.83 -4.71 -29.56
CA SER A 176 -7.67 -5.00 -28.74
C SER A 176 -6.96 -3.72 -28.26
N PRO A 177 -6.14 -3.78 -27.19
CA PRO A 177 -5.26 -2.67 -26.81
C PRO A 177 -4.46 -2.11 -27.98
N ASN A 178 -3.83 -2.97 -28.79
CA ASN A 178 -3.02 -2.54 -29.93
C ASN A 178 -3.87 -1.79 -30.98
N GLU A 179 -5.09 -2.26 -31.25
CA GLU A 179 -6.00 -1.56 -32.17
C GLU A 179 -6.44 -0.20 -31.64
N LEU A 180 -6.74 -0.10 -30.33
CA LEU A 180 -7.13 1.16 -29.70
C LEU A 180 -5.97 2.17 -29.69
N ILE A 181 -4.76 1.72 -29.40
CA ILE A 181 -3.54 2.54 -29.43
C ILE A 181 -3.24 3.00 -30.86
N ALA A 182 -3.28 2.09 -31.84
CA ALA A 182 -3.06 2.42 -33.24
C ALA A 182 -4.11 3.41 -33.77
N LEU A 183 -5.38 3.23 -33.39
CA LEU A 183 -6.45 4.16 -33.73
C LEU A 183 -6.19 5.55 -33.13
N ALA A 184 -5.81 5.63 -31.85
CA ALA A 184 -5.42 6.89 -31.22
C ALA A 184 -4.23 7.55 -31.93
N ALA A 185 -3.20 6.77 -32.30
CA ALA A 185 -2.03 7.26 -33.03
C ALA A 185 -2.38 7.80 -34.42
N SER A 186 -3.37 7.22 -35.08
CA SER A 186 -3.86 7.71 -36.38
C SER A 186 -4.68 9.02 -36.28
N GLN A 187 -5.28 9.30 -35.12
CA GLN A 187 -6.20 10.43 -34.92
C GLN A 187 -5.59 11.58 -34.14
N HIS A 188 -4.50 11.34 -33.43
CA HIS A 188 -3.83 12.32 -32.58
C HIS A 188 -2.35 12.42 -32.93
N SER A 189 -1.83 13.64 -33.01
CA SER A 189 -0.43 13.93 -33.37
C SER A 189 0.56 13.70 -32.22
N TYR A 190 0.41 12.61 -31.46
CA TYR A 190 1.33 12.22 -30.39
C TYR A 190 2.16 11.00 -30.82
N PRO A 191 3.41 10.87 -30.32
CA PRO A 191 4.19 9.65 -30.51
C PRO A 191 3.47 8.42 -29.95
N GLU A 192 3.55 7.29 -30.65
CA GLU A 192 2.91 6.03 -30.21
C GLU A 192 3.33 5.59 -28.79
N PRO A 193 4.62 5.68 -28.36
CA PRO A 193 5.00 5.37 -26.99
C PRO A 193 4.26 6.23 -25.94
N TYR A 194 4.02 7.51 -26.24
CA TYR A 194 3.26 8.41 -25.37
C TYR A 194 1.80 7.96 -25.27
N ILE A 195 1.17 7.62 -26.40
CA ILE A 195 -0.21 7.13 -26.45
C ILE A 195 -0.36 5.81 -25.70
N LYS A 196 0.55 4.86 -25.91
CA LYS A 196 0.60 3.58 -25.19
C LYS A 196 0.72 3.80 -23.68
N ARG A 197 1.56 4.73 -23.23
CA ARG A 197 1.67 5.08 -21.80
C ARG A 197 0.36 5.62 -21.25
N GLN A 198 -0.30 6.53 -21.96
CA GLN A 198 -1.58 7.09 -21.54
C GLN A 198 -2.67 6.01 -21.47
N PHE A 199 -2.70 5.07 -22.42
CA PHE A 199 -3.64 3.96 -22.42
C PHE A 199 -3.51 3.07 -21.17
N TRP A 200 -2.31 2.54 -20.91
CA TRP A 200 -2.06 1.72 -19.72
C TRP A 200 -2.23 2.52 -18.43
N GLY A 201 -1.91 3.82 -18.46
CA GLY A 201 -2.13 4.74 -17.35
C GLY A 201 -3.61 4.88 -17.00
N CYS A 202 -4.50 4.92 -18.00
CA CYS A 202 -5.94 4.96 -17.77
C CYS A 202 -6.44 3.70 -17.05
N ILE A 203 -5.90 2.53 -17.40
CA ILE A 203 -6.24 1.27 -16.72
C ILE A 203 -5.67 1.25 -15.29
N TRP A 204 -4.39 1.58 -15.13
CA TRP A 204 -3.71 1.61 -13.83
C TRP A 204 -4.39 2.54 -12.82
N THR A 205 -4.82 3.72 -13.28
CA THR A 205 -5.54 4.70 -12.46
C THR A 205 -7.04 4.44 -12.37
N ARG A 206 -7.52 3.29 -12.86
CA ARG A 206 -8.93 2.86 -12.89
C ARG A 206 -9.88 3.81 -13.63
N GLN A 207 -9.36 4.69 -14.47
CA GLN A 207 -10.16 5.57 -15.32
C GLN A 207 -10.78 4.80 -16.50
N LEU A 208 -10.12 3.71 -16.92
CA LEU A 208 -10.66 2.70 -17.82
C LEU A 208 -10.83 1.39 -17.05
N SER A 209 -12.08 1.02 -16.76
CA SER A 209 -12.42 -0.17 -15.97
C SER A 209 -12.42 -1.43 -16.83
N VAL A 210 -11.38 -2.24 -16.67
CA VAL A 210 -11.19 -3.53 -17.37
C VAL A 210 -11.28 -4.70 -16.39
N GLU A 211 -11.60 -5.89 -16.89
CA GLU A 211 -11.55 -7.11 -16.09
C GLU A 211 -10.10 -7.47 -15.75
N LEU A 212 -9.79 -7.51 -14.45
CA LEU A 212 -8.43 -7.76 -13.95
C LEU A 212 -8.25 -9.19 -13.44
N PHE A 213 -9.32 -9.98 -13.32
CA PHE A 213 -9.26 -11.37 -12.87
C PHE A 213 -9.13 -12.37 -14.04
N GLU A 214 -9.14 -11.88 -15.28
CA GLU A 214 -8.92 -12.66 -16.50
C GLU A 214 -7.68 -12.15 -17.26
N PRO A 215 -6.96 -12.99 -18.03
CA PRO A 215 -5.76 -12.58 -18.75
C PRO A 215 -5.96 -11.38 -19.68
N ILE A 216 -5.09 -10.37 -19.58
CA ILE A 216 -5.03 -9.24 -20.51
C ILE A 216 -3.98 -9.51 -21.59
N PHE A 217 -4.38 -9.37 -22.85
CA PHE A 217 -3.48 -9.47 -24.01
C PHE A 217 -3.47 -8.18 -24.81
N ASN A 218 -2.34 -7.87 -25.44
CA ASN A 218 -2.24 -6.72 -26.34
C ASN A 218 -3.07 -6.87 -27.62
N ASP A 219 -3.25 -8.11 -28.08
CA ASP A 219 -3.86 -8.45 -29.38
C ASP A 219 -5.25 -9.08 -29.25
N ALA A 220 -5.78 -9.22 -28.03
CA ALA A 220 -7.14 -9.70 -27.80
C ALA A 220 -8.05 -8.58 -27.26
N PRO A 221 -9.38 -8.67 -27.48
CA PRO A 221 -10.30 -7.67 -26.96
C PRO A 221 -10.24 -7.55 -25.44
N LEU A 222 -10.14 -6.31 -24.94
CA LEU A 222 -10.26 -6.04 -23.52
C LEU A 222 -11.68 -6.32 -23.05
N GLN A 223 -11.80 -7.03 -21.92
CA GLN A 223 -13.10 -7.25 -21.31
C GLN A 223 -13.44 -6.09 -20.36
N PRO A 224 -14.67 -5.55 -20.41
CA PRO A 224 -15.16 -4.63 -19.39
C PRO A 224 -15.10 -5.27 -18.01
N GLN A 225 -14.85 -4.46 -16.97
CA GLN A 225 -14.82 -4.91 -15.59
C GLN A 225 -16.14 -5.63 -15.21
N ALA A 226 -16.10 -6.94 -15.00
CA ALA A 226 -17.22 -7.69 -14.45
C ALA A 226 -17.17 -7.71 -12.92
N LYS A 227 -15.97 -7.69 -12.35
CA LYS A 227 -15.74 -7.70 -10.90
C LYS A 227 -14.87 -6.51 -10.47
N ASP A 228 -15.39 -5.66 -9.58
CA ASP A 228 -14.57 -4.60 -8.96
C ASP A 228 -13.59 -5.22 -7.95
N PRO A 229 -12.26 -5.06 -8.12
CA PRO A 229 -11.29 -5.57 -7.16
C PRO A 229 -11.47 -5.03 -5.73
N LEU A 230 -11.91 -3.78 -5.57
CA LEU A 230 -12.11 -3.18 -4.24
C LEU A 230 -13.33 -3.80 -3.52
N ALA A 231 -14.38 -4.13 -4.28
CA ALA A 231 -15.52 -4.86 -3.74
C ALA A 231 -15.16 -6.33 -3.48
N PHE A 232 -14.41 -6.97 -4.38
CA PHE A 232 -14.02 -8.37 -4.22
C PHE A 232 -13.11 -8.60 -3.01
N TYR A 233 -12.17 -7.68 -2.77
CA TYR A 233 -11.25 -7.72 -1.64
C TYR A 233 -11.70 -6.84 -0.47
N ASP A 234 -13.00 -6.51 -0.36
CA ASP A 234 -13.51 -5.59 0.65
C ASP A 234 -13.13 -6.01 2.09
N PHE A 235 -12.95 -7.30 2.32
CA PHE A 235 -12.64 -7.89 3.62
C PHE A 235 -11.25 -7.50 4.14
N TYR A 236 -10.36 -7.01 3.27
CA TYR A 236 -9.11 -6.37 3.65
C TYR A 236 -9.25 -4.91 4.09
N PHE A 237 -10.44 -4.34 3.99
CA PHE A 237 -10.72 -2.95 4.37
C PHE A 237 -11.73 -2.85 5.52
N ARG A 238 -12.54 -3.88 5.78
CA ARG A 238 -13.57 -3.84 6.83
C ARG A 238 -12.98 -3.72 8.24
N ARG A 239 -13.69 -2.95 9.08
CA ARG A 239 -13.53 -2.96 10.54
C ARG A 239 -13.70 -4.39 11.07
N GLN A 240 -13.02 -4.70 12.17
CA GLN A 240 -13.16 -5.99 12.84
C GLN A 240 -14.62 -6.12 13.35
N SER A 241 -15.34 -7.16 12.91
CA SER A 241 -16.68 -7.51 13.40
C SER A 241 -16.59 -8.24 14.73
#